data_AF-A0A7S4NG70-F1
#
_entry.id   AF-A0A7S4NG70-F1
#
_cell.length_a   1.000
_cell.length_b   1.000
_cell.length_c   1.000
_cell.angle_alpha   90.00
_cell.angle_beta   90.00
_cell.angle_gamma   90.00
#
_symmetry.space_group_name_H-M   'P 1'
#
loop_
_entity.id
_entity.type
_entity.pdbx_description
1 polymer ?
#
loop_
_entity_poly.entity_id
_entity_poly.type
_entity_poly.pdbx_seq_one_letter_code
_entity_poly.pdbx_strand_id
1 'polypeptide(L)'
;VELLEGLTSNIFIVYAEGSLRTAGNGVLCGFARNLVLQCAKELGIKIDTESPVLLSDAQKGLWEEVFVTSSIKLIVPVGRVLTVDTLTNDGGDKRCNDSSRIWNEVWSKSEKTTECTPVWHLIYEKIVS
;
A
#
# COMPACT_ATOMS: atom_id res chain seq x y z
N VAL A 1 -9.70 -4.93 -8.28
CA VAL A 1 -8.46 -5.71 -8.10
C VAL A 1 -8.02 -5.54 -6.66
N GLU A 2 -7.79 -6.64 -5.96
CA GLU A 2 -7.23 -6.65 -4.61
C GLU A 2 -5.70 -6.52 -4.66
N LEU A 3 -5.14 -5.75 -3.75
CA LEU A 3 -3.70 -5.54 -3.59
C LEU A 3 -3.22 -6.34 -2.37
N LEU A 4 -2.30 -7.28 -2.62
CA LEU A 4 -1.82 -8.22 -1.60
C LEU A 4 -0.53 -7.74 -0.95
N GLU A 5 0.61 -7.92 -1.62
CA GLU A 5 1.93 -7.55 -1.16
C GLU A 5 2.87 -7.23 -2.34
N GLY A 6 4.04 -6.68 -2.05
CA GLY A 6 5.14 -6.57 -3.01
C GLY A 6 5.99 -7.84 -3.04
N LEU A 7 6.90 -7.95 -4.00
CA LEU A 7 7.75 -9.14 -4.21
C LEU A 7 8.52 -9.58 -2.96
N THR A 8 8.91 -8.63 -2.11
CA THR A 8 9.73 -8.88 -0.90
C THR A 8 9.26 -8.05 0.29
N SER A 9 8.01 -7.59 0.29
CA SER A 9 7.52 -6.63 1.29
C SER A 9 6.01 -6.70 1.45
N ASN A 10 5.50 -6.58 2.68
CA ASN A 10 4.07 -6.41 2.90
C ASN A 10 3.68 -4.94 2.73
N ILE A 11 2.46 -4.67 2.27
CA ILE A 11 1.93 -3.33 2.05
C ILE A 11 0.85 -3.00 3.08
N PHE A 12 0.83 -1.75 3.51
CA PHE A 12 -0.14 -1.21 4.44
C PHE A 12 -0.72 0.09 3.89
N ILE A 13 -2.02 0.26 4.09
CA ILE A 13 -2.79 1.43 3.69
C ILE A 13 -3.46 2.01 4.93
N VAL A 14 -3.28 3.30 5.13
CA VAL A 14 -4.08 4.07 6.08
C VAL A 14 -5.24 4.66 5.27
N TYR A 15 -6.45 4.29 5.64
CA TYR A 15 -7.65 4.81 5.01
C TYR A 15 -8.05 6.16 5.62
N ALA A 16 -8.77 6.98 4.86
CA ALA A 16 -9.25 8.30 5.27
C ALA A 16 -10.11 8.27 6.55
N GLU A 17 -10.83 7.17 6.82
CA GLU A 17 -11.54 6.99 8.09
C GLU A 17 -10.65 6.61 9.29
N GLY A 18 -9.34 6.52 9.10
CA GLY A 18 -8.35 6.25 10.15
C GLY A 18 -8.04 4.76 10.40
N SER A 19 -8.53 3.85 9.55
CA SER A 19 -8.21 2.43 9.67
C SER A 19 -6.89 2.07 8.97
N LEU A 20 -6.10 1.19 9.59
CA LEU A 20 -4.91 0.59 8.99
C LEU A 20 -5.28 -0.77 8.40
N ARG A 21 -5.08 -0.93 7.09
CA ARG A 21 -5.41 -2.16 6.37
C ARG A 21 -4.19 -2.76 5.68
N THR A 22 -4.16 -4.08 5.63
CA THR A 22 -3.19 -4.91 4.91
C THR A 22 -3.89 -6.20 4.49
N ALA A 23 -3.42 -6.86 3.44
CA ALA A 23 -3.94 -8.18 3.11
C ALA A 23 -3.78 -9.17 4.28
N GLY A 24 -4.86 -9.87 4.61
CA GLY A 24 -4.90 -10.88 5.66
C GLY A 24 -4.38 -12.24 5.19
N ASN A 25 -4.68 -12.62 3.96
CA ASN A 25 -4.40 -13.93 3.36
C ASN A 25 -3.60 -13.81 2.06
N GLY A 26 -2.98 -14.91 1.61
CA GLY A 26 -2.23 -14.94 0.35
C GLY A 26 -0.94 -14.12 0.34
N VAL A 27 -0.43 -13.77 1.52
CA VAL A 27 0.77 -12.95 1.74
C VAL A 27 1.70 -13.58 2.75
N LEU A 28 2.97 -13.17 2.75
CA LEU A 28 3.94 -13.63 3.74
C LEU A 28 3.65 -13.03 5.12
N CYS A 29 3.64 -13.88 6.16
CA CYS A 29 3.55 -13.45 7.55
C CYS A 29 4.90 -12.93 8.08
N GLY A 30 5.43 -11.88 7.44
CA GLY A 30 6.75 -11.33 7.74
C GLY A 30 6.89 -10.82 9.18
N PHE A 31 8.11 -10.90 9.73
CA PHE A 31 8.43 -10.41 11.07
C PHE A 31 8.07 -8.92 11.23
N ALA A 32 8.48 -8.09 10.28
CA ALA A 32 8.23 -6.65 10.34
C ALA A 32 6.73 -6.31 10.20
N ARG A 33 5.94 -7.10 9.45
CA ARG A 33 4.47 -7.00 9.42
C ARG A 33 3.86 -7.23 10.80
N ASN A 34 4.31 -8.24 11.53
CA ASN A 34 3.81 -8.52 12.87
C ASN A 34 4.13 -7.38 13.85
N LEU A 35 5.32 -6.78 13.75
CA LEU A 35 5.68 -5.60 14.53
C LEU A 35 4.76 -4.41 14.23
N VAL A 36 4.52 -4.11 12.95
CA VAL A 36 3.59 -3.04 12.55
C VAL A 36 2.20 -3.24 13.16
N LEU A 37 1.64 -4.45 13.04
CA LEU A 37 0.31 -4.77 13.59
C LEU A 37 0.27 -4.66 15.12
N GLN A 38 1.32 -5.14 15.80
CA GLN A 38 1.41 -5.04 17.25
C GLN A 38 1.49 -3.57 17.70
N CYS A 39 2.41 -2.80 17.16
CA CYS A 39 2.60 -1.40 17.51
C CYS A 39 1.37 -0.55 17.16
N ALA A 40 0.73 -0.79 16.01
CA ALA A 40 -0.50 -0.13 15.64
C ALA A 40 -1.63 -0.39 16.66
N LYS A 41 -1.76 -1.64 17.13
CA LYS A 41 -2.73 -2.00 18.17
C LYS A 41 -2.43 -1.28 19.49
N GLU A 42 -1.17 -1.21 19.89
CA GLU A 42 -0.74 -0.51 21.12
C GLU A 42 -0.98 1.01 21.04
N LEU A 43 -0.88 1.59 19.85
CA LEU A 43 -1.19 2.99 19.57
C LEU A 43 -2.71 3.28 19.46
N GLY A 44 -3.56 2.25 19.58
CA GLY A 44 -5.02 2.40 19.46
C GLY A 44 -5.51 2.60 18.02
N ILE A 45 -4.69 2.30 17.02
CA ILE A 45 -5.07 2.39 15.61
C ILE A 45 -6.02 1.23 15.28
N LYS A 46 -7.13 1.52 14.61
CA LYS A 46 -8.08 0.49 14.17
C LYS A 46 -7.46 -0.34 13.03
N ILE A 47 -7.15 -1.60 13.32
CA ILE A 47 -6.62 -2.53 12.32
C ILE A 47 -7.77 -3.30 11.68
N ASP A 48 -7.76 -3.39 10.35
CA ASP A 48 -8.67 -4.25 9.58
C ASP A 48 -7.86 -5.13 8.61
N THR A 49 -7.78 -6.42 8.95
CA THR A 49 -7.12 -7.46 8.13
C THR A 49 -8.09 -8.33 7.35
N GLU A 50 -9.40 -8.14 7.56
CA GLU A 50 -10.44 -8.98 6.96
C GLU A 50 -10.98 -8.35 5.69
N SER A 51 -11.06 -7.01 5.63
CA SER A 51 -11.44 -6.31 4.41
C SER A 51 -10.31 -6.34 3.38
N PRO A 52 -10.60 -6.65 2.10
CA PRO A 52 -9.60 -6.61 1.06
C PRO A 52 -9.14 -5.16 0.80
N VAL A 53 -7.86 -5.00 0.47
CA VAL A 53 -7.30 -3.71 0.03
C VAL A 53 -7.57 -3.57 -1.47
N LEU A 54 -8.51 -2.73 -1.87
CA LEU A 54 -8.92 -2.61 -3.27
C LEU A 54 -8.28 -1.41 -3.96
N LEU A 55 -7.72 -1.60 -5.16
CA LEU A 55 -7.22 -0.47 -5.97
C LEU A 55 -8.30 0.56 -6.32
N SER A 56 -9.57 0.13 -6.38
CA SER A 56 -10.70 1.03 -6.59
C SER A 56 -10.93 2.00 -5.43
N ASP A 57 -10.49 1.65 -4.22
CA ASP A 57 -10.60 2.53 -3.05
C ASP A 57 -9.60 3.68 -3.17
N ALA A 58 -8.41 3.38 -3.69
CA ALA A 58 -7.39 4.37 -4.03
C ALA A 58 -7.94 5.41 -5.03
N GLN A 59 -8.55 4.93 -6.12
CA GLN A 59 -9.16 5.77 -7.16
C GLN A 59 -10.34 6.62 -6.65
N LYS A 60 -11.03 6.16 -5.59
CA LYS A 60 -12.10 6.89 -4.91
C LYS A 60 -11.57 7.90 -3.88
N GLY A 61 -10.25 7.98 -3.69
CA GLY A 61 -9.63 8.88 -2.72
C GLY A 61 -9.81 8.43 -1.26
N LEU A 62 -9.98 7.13 -1.01
CA LEU A 62 -10.15 6.59 0.34
C LEU A 62 -8.81 6.29 1.04
N TRP A 63 -7.69 6.34 0.33
CA TRP A 63 -6.36 6.09 0.88
C TRP A 63 -5.69 7.41 1.27
N GLU A 64 -5.25 7.51 2.52
CA GLU A 64 -4.56 8.67 3.07
C GLU A 64 -3.04 8.48 3.07
N GLU A 65 -2.57 7.30 3.47
CA GLU A 65 -1.15 6.96 3.49
C GLU A 65 -0.93 5.55 2.95
N VAL A 66 0.22 5.35 2.31
CA VAL A 66 0.68 4.04 1.85
C VAL A 66 2.11 3.83 2.33
N PHE A 67 2.41 2.65 2.86
CA PHE A 67 3.77 2.27 3.20
C PHE A 67 3.98 0.77 3.03
N VAL A 68 5.24 0.37 2.91
CA VAL A 68 5.65 -1.04 2.85
C VAL A 68 6.59 -1.38 3.99
N THR A 69 6.63 -2.65 4.36
CA THR A 69 7.51 -3.18 5.39
C THR A 69 8.28 -4.41 4.90
N SER A 70 9.50 -4.58 5.39
CA SER A 70 10.36 -5.74 5.14
C SER A 70 11.31 -5.95 6.33
N SER A 71 11.94 -7.11 6.40
CA SER A 71 12.93 -7.43 7.44
C SER A 71 14.19 -6.54 7.38
N ILE A 72 14.47 -5.90 6.25
CA ILE A 72 15.64 -5.03 6.05
C ILE A 72 15.26 -3.56 6.29
N LYS A 73 14.09 -3.15 5.80
CA LYS A 73 13.54 -1.80 5.97
C LYS A 73 12.21 -1.90 6.70
N LEU A 74 12.20 -1.52 7.98
CA LEU A 74 11.05 -1.67 8.87
C LEU A 74 9.79 -1.00 8.33
N ILE A 75 9.88 0.28 7.95
CA ILE A 75 8.79 1.02 7.31
C ILE A 75 9.39 1.91 6.23
N VAL A 76 8.79 1.87 5.03
CA VAL A 76 9.14 2.76 3.91
C VAL A 76 7.86 3.41 3.39
N PRO A 77 7.72 4.74 3.49
CA PRO A 77 6.57 5.43 2.93
C PRO A 77 6.57 5.32 1.39
N VAL A 78 5.40 5.11 0.82
CA VAL A 78 5.18 5.07 -0.63
C VAL A 78 4.62 6.42 -1.04
N GLY A 79 5.24 7.03 -2.05
CA GLY A 79 4.79 8.32 -2.58
C GLY A 79 3.71 8.20 -3.66
N ARG A 80 3.72 7.10 -4.43
CA ARG A 80 2.83 6.87 -5.58
C ARG A 80 2.60 5.38 -5.81
N VAL A 81 1.40 5.03 -6.29
CA VAL A 81 1.04 3.70 -6.76
C VAL A 81 0.61 3.81 -8.22
N LEU A 82 1.18 2.97 -9.07
CA LEU A 82 0.95 2.97 -10.52
C LEU A 82 0.40 1.60 -10.95
N THR A 83 -0.51 1.60 -11.93
CA THR A 83 -0.96 0.40 -12.64
C THR A 83 -0.58 0.49 -14.11
N VAL A 84 -0.55 -0.65 -14.80
CA VAL A 84 -0.34 -0.71 -16.25
C VAL A 84 -1.65 -1.15 -16.90
N ASP A 85 -2.17 -0.34 -17.81
CA ASP A 85 -3.19 -0.82 -18.72
C ASP A 85 -2.49 -1.55 -19.86
N THR A 86 -2.75 -2.85 -19.99
CA THR A 86 -2.46 -3.55 -21.25
C THR A 86 -3.49 -3.09 -22.26
N LEU A 87 -3.08 -2.29 -23.25
CA LEU A 87 -3.90 -2.08 -24.44
C LEU A 87 -4.17 -3.46 -25.05
N THR A 88 -5.38 -3.97 -24.88
CA THR A 88 -5.84 -5.17 -25.59
C THR A 88 -5.98 -4.78 -27.05
N ASN A 89 -4.92 -4.97 -27.82
CA ASN A 89 -5.03 -4.95 -29.27
C ASN A 89 -5.82 -6.20 -29.68
N ASP A 90 -7.12 -6.04 -29.87
CA ASP A 90 -7.93 -7.01 -30.59
C ASP A 90 -7.35 -7.17 -32.00
N GLY A 91 -6.76 -8.34 -32.25
CA GLY A 91 -6.49 -8.89 -33.58
C GLY A 91 -5.46 -8.14 -34.44
N GLY A 92 -4.16 -8.43 -34.28
CA GLY A 92 -3.20 -8.02 -35.29
C GLY A 92 -1.72 -8.26 -34.95
N ASP A 93 -1.20 -9.36 -35.49
CA ASP A 93 0.20 -9.62 -35.87
C ASP A 93 1.32 -9.55 -34.80
N LYS A 94 2.09 -10.64 -34.75
CA LYS A 94 3.26 -10.82 -33.87
C LYS A 94 4.45 -10.07 -34.46
N ARG A 95 4.67 -8.82 -34.03
CA ARG A 95 6.01 -8.22 -34.03
C ARG A 95 6.31 -7.58 -32.68
N CYS A 96 7.45 -7.98 -32.14
CA CYS A 96 8.05 -7.46 -30.92
C CYS A 96 8.27 -5.95 -31.07
N ASN A 97 7.34 -5.14 -30.57
CA ASN A 97 7.58 -3.74 -30.24
C ASN A 97 6.93 -3.46 -28.89
N ASP A 98 7.72 -3.75 -27.85
CA ASP A 98 7.43 -3.51 -26.43
C ASP A 98 7.45 -2.00 -26.17
N SER A 99 6.38 -1.28 -26.50
CA SER A 99 6.37 0.20 -26.42
C SER A 99 5.03 0.87 -26.13
N SER A 100 4.00 0.17 -25.64
CA SER A 100 2.75 0.84 -25.26
C SER A 100 2.19 0.39 -23.92
N ARG A 101 3.06 0.24 -22.91
CA ARG A 101 2.60 0.20 -21.52
C ARG A 101 2.34 1.63 -21.06
N ILE A 102 1.07 1.97 -20.88
CA ILE A 102 0.67 3.24 -20.27
C ILE A 102 0.63 3.02 -18.76
N TRP A 103 1.43 3.78 -18.04
CA TRP A 103 1.42 3.80 -16.58
C TRP A 103 0.35 4.79 -16.11
N ASN A 104 -0.62 4.30 -15.36
CA ASN A 104 -1.66 5.10 -14.76
C ASN A 104 -1.40 5.23 -13.27
N GLU A 105 -1.39 6.47 -12.77
CA GLU A 105 -1.35 6.71 -11.34
C GLU A 105 -2.72 6.45 -10.73
N VAL A 106 -2.80 5.54 -9.76
CA VAL A 106 -4.04 5.23 -9.03
C VAL A 106 -4.10 5.92 -7.68
N TRP A 107 -2.94 6.32 -7.17
CA TRP A 107 -2.81 7.06 -5.92
C TRP A 107 -1.46 7.76 -5.83
N SER A 108 -1.47 8.95 -5.25
CA SER A 108 -0.26 9.66 -4.81
C SER A 108 -0.51 10.31 -3.46
N LYS A 109 0.58 10.46 -2.71
CA LYS A 109 0.55 11.20 -1.45
C LYS A 109 0.10 12.63 -1.72
N SER A 110 -0.94 13.05 -1.02
CA SER A 110 -1.42 14.43 -1.05
C SER A 110 -0.34 15.40 -0.57
N GLU A 111 -0.14 16.50 -1.31
CA GLU A 111 0.76 17.60 -0.92
C GLU A 111 0.17 18.49 0.18
N LYS A 112 -1.10 18.26 0.58
CA LYS A 112 -1.71 19.02 1.68
C LYS A 112 -0.83 18.87 2.91
N THR A 113 -0.37 19.99 3.44
CA THR A 113 0.36 20.09 4.71
C THR A 113 -0.56 19.60 5.82
N THR A 114 -0.49 18.32 6.16
CA THR A 114 -1.11 17.79 7.36
C THR A 114 -0.26 18.24 8.54
N GLU A 115 -0.80 19.07 9.42
CA GLU A 115 -0.16 19.43 10.70
C GLU A 115 0.07 18.21 11.61
N CYS A 116 -0.57 17.08 11.31
CA CYS A 116 -0.43 15.83 12.03
C CYS A 116 0.73 14.97 11.52
N THR A 117 1.42 14.33 12.47
CA THR A 117 2.40 13.27 12.22
C THR A 117 1.74 12.10 11.48
N PRO A 118 2.32 11.60 10.37
CA PRO A 118 1.79 10.45 9.65
C PRO A 118 1.71 9.20 10.54
N VAL A 119 0.68 8.38 10.32
CA VAL A 119 0.47 7.13 11.07
C VAL A 119 1.65 6.18 10.91
N TRP A 120 2.21 6.04 9.70
CA TRP A 120 3.38 5.18 9.50
C TRP A 120 4.58 5.61 10.34
N HIS A 121 4.71 6.91 10.63
CA HIS A 121 5.81 7.46 11.42
C HIS A 121 5.61 7.17 12.92
N LEU A 122 4.38 7.32 13.42
CA LEU A 122 4.04 6.94 14.80
C LEU A 122 4.33 5.45 15.07
N ILE A 123 3.98 4.59 14.12
CA ILE A 123 4.27 3.15 14.20
C ILE A 123 5.79 2.93 14.17
N TYR A 124 6.52 3.61 13.29
CA TYR A 124 7.98 3.48 13.21
C TYR A 124 8.67 3.82 14.53
N GLU A 125 8.36 4.99 15.11
CA GLU A 125 8.92 5.44 16.40
C GLU A 125 8.63 4.43 17.50
N LYS A 126 7.43 3.83 17.50
CA LYS A 126 7.04 2.81 18.47
C LYS A 126 7.78 1.48 18.28
N ILE A 127 8.18 1.13 17.06
CA ILE A 127 8.98 -0.09 16.80
C ILE A 127 10.41 0.08 17.32
N VAL A 128 10.96 1.29 17.25
CA VAL A 128 12.37 1.56 17.62
C VAL A 128 12.56 2.05 19.06
N SER A 129 11.45 2.31 19.79
CA SER A 129 11.45 2.67 21.22
C SER A 129 11.63 1.46 22.13
#